data_AF-A0A552ELE3-F1
#
_entry.id   AF-A0A552ELE3-F1
#
_cell.length_a   1.000
_cell.length_b   1.000
_cell.length_c   1.000
_cell.angle_alpha   90.00
_cell.angle_beta   90.00
_cell.angle_gamma   90.00
#
_symmetry.space_group_name_H-M   'P 1'
#
loop_
_entity.id
_entity.type
_entity.pdbx_description
1 polymer ?
#
loop_
_entity_poly.entity_id
_entity_poly.type
_entity_poly.pdbx_seq_one_letter_code
_entity_poly.pdbx_strand_id
1 'polypeptide(L)'
;LRQEGLLSSIPEIKGWVSPRLNIRFELREDGLEIYSLDGQKFLTSLELSQRLEQERLKAEQASLQLEQERFKAEQASLQLEQERLKAERLAEYIRSLGIDPDTL
;
A
#
# COMPACT_ATOMS: atom_id res chain seq x y z
N LEU A 1 15.43 -31.17 -20.40
CA LEU A 1 16.31 -30.23 -21.14
C LEU A 1 15.96 -30.25 -22.62
N ARG A 2 16.05 -29.12 -23.34
CA ARG A 2 15.89 -29.12 -24.80
C ARG A 2 17.22 -28.78 -25.46
N GLN A 3 17.76 -29.72 -26.24
CA GLN A 3 19.01 -29.57 -26.97
C GLN A 3 18.72 -29.91 -28.44
N GLU A 4 19.10 -29.01 -29.36
CA GLU A 4 18.91 -29.20 -30.81
C GLU A 4 17.47 -29.58 -31.23
N GLY A 5 16.48 -29.05 -30.51
CA GLY A 5 15.07 -29.32 -30.77
C GLY A 5 14.50 -30.55 -30.06
N LEU A 6 15.36 -31.45 -29.55
CA LEU A 6 15.00 -32.69 -28.86
C LEU A 6 14.87 -32.50 -27.35
N LEU A 7 13.98 -33.28 -26.72
CA LEU A 7 13.79 -33.31 -25.27
C LEU A 7 14.70 -34.39 -24.65
N SER A 8 15.53 -33.98 -23.70
CA SER A 8 16.39 -34.83 -22.87
C SER A 8 15.89 -34.82 -21.42
N SER A 9 15.99 -35.93 -20.71
CA SER A 9 15.60 -36.00 -19.30
C SER A 9 16.51 -35.16 -18.41
N ILE A 10 16.01 -34.72 -17.25
CA ILE A 10 16.81 -34.07 -16.20
C ILE A 10 17.14 -35.16 -15.17
N PRO A 11 18.42 -35.57 -15.01
CA PRO A 11 18.77 -36.69 -14.15
C PRO A 11 18.44 -36.44 -12.67
N GLU A 12 18.64 -35.22 -12.21
CA GLU A 12 18.37 -34.77 -10.85
C GLU A 12 17.69 -33.41 -10.89
N ILE A 13 16.41 -33.37 -10.50
CA ILE A 13 15.62 -32.12 -10.50
C ILE A 13 15.80 -31.32 -9.21
N LYS A 14 16.24 -31.97 -8.13
CA LYS A 14 16.46 -31.33 -6.82
C LYS A 14 17.63 -30.36 -6.92
N GLY A 15 17.39 -29.08 -6.63
CA GLY A 15 18.38 -28.01 -6.79
C GLY A 15 18.68 -27.64 -8.25
N TRP A 16 17.96 -28.18 -9.23
CA TRP A 16 18.26 -27.95 -10.64
C TRP A 16 17.93 -26.51 -11.05
N VAL A 17 18.89 -25.80 -11.64
CA VAL A 17 18.69 -24.44 -12.16
C VAL A 17 18.47 -24.50 -13.66
N SER A 18 17.35 -23.97 -14.14
CA SER A 18 17.04 -23.88 -15.57
C SER A 18 17.88 -22.81 -16.25
N PRO A 19 18.76 -23.16 -17.22
CA PRO A 19 19.61 -22.18 -17.91
C PRO A 19 18.83 -21.19 -18.79
N ARG A 20 17.59 -21.55 -19.19
CA ARG A 20 16.74 -20.74 -20.06
C ARG A 20 15.81 -19.80 -19.28
N LEU A 21 15.35 -20.26 -18.11
CA LEU A 21 14.37 -19.54 -17.29
C LEU A 21 15.00 -18.82 -16.11
N ASN A 22 16.22 -19.20 -15.74
CA ASN A 22 16.92 -18.64 -14.58
C ASN A 22 16.11 -18.81 -13.27
N ILE A 23 15.59 -20.02 -13.07
CA ILE A 23 14.83 -20.43 -11.88
C ILE A 23 15.37 -21.77 -11.38
N ARG A 24 15.26 -22.00 -10.08
CA ARG A 24 15.68 -23.23 -9.39
C ARG A 24 14.48 -24.10 -9.05
N PHE A 25 14.59 -25.39 -9.30
CA PHE A 25 13.62 -26.41 -8.93
C PHE A 25 14.09 -27.12 -7.67
N GLU A 26 13.20 -27.28 -6.70
CA GLU A 26 13.47 -27.98 -5.45
C GLU A 26 12.42 -29.07 -5.28
N LEU A 27 12.85 -30.34 -5.26
CA LEU A 27 11.96 -31.46 -4.98
C LEU A 27 11.99 -31.74 -3.47
N ARG A 28 10.83 -31.55 -2.84
CA ARG A 28 10.58 -31.88 -1.43
C ARG A 28 9.65 -33.08 -1.32
N GLU A 29 9.38 -33.52 -0.10
CA GLU A 29 8.49 -34.66 0.18
C GLU A 29 7.03 -34.37 -0.25
N ASP A 30 6.63 -33.11 -0.19
CA ASP A 30 5.29 -32.60 -0.50
C ASP A 30 5.10 -32.19 -1.97
N GLY A 31 6.18 -32.12 -2.75
CA GLY A 31 6.12 -31.85 -4.19
C GLY A 31 7.28 -31.04 -4.74
N LEU A 32 7.08 -30.50 -5.95
CA LEU A 32 8.05 -29.67 -6.66
C LEU A 32 7.81 -28.19 -6.36
N GLU A 33 8.79 -27.55 -5.76
CA GLU A 33 8.82 -26.11 -5.55
C GLU A 33 9.71 -25.43 -6.59
N ILE A 34 9.37 -24.18 -6.92
CA ILE A 34 10.13 -23.37 -7.87
C ILE A 34 10.54 -22.08 -7.17
N TYR A 35 11.80 -21.71 -7.31
CA TYR A 35 12.39 -20.51 -6.74
C TYR A 35 13.02 -19.67 -7.84
N SER A 36 12.95 -18.35 -7.72
CA SER A 36 13.81 -17.43 -8.46
C SER A 36 15.26 -17.58 -8.00
N LEU A 37 16.22 -17.10 -8.79
CA LEU A 37 17.61 -17.02 -8.34
C LEU A 37 17.80 -16.09 -7.13
N ASP A 38 16.91 -15.12 -6.95
CA ASP A 38 16.90 -14.24 -5.78
C ASP A 38 16.34 -14.94 -4.52
N GLY A 39 15.98 -16.21 -4.62
CA GLY A 39 15.51 -17.04 -3.51
C GLY A 39 14.02 -16.92 -3.20
N GLN A 40 13.26 -16.13 -3.97
CA GLN A 40 11.83 -16.01 -3.80
C GLN A 40 11.10 -17.23 -4.39
N LYS A 41 10.26 -17.89 -3.59
CA LYS A 41 9.38 -18.99 -4.03
C LYS A 41 8.32 -18.47 -4.99
N PHE A 42 8.09 -19.21 -6.07
CA PHE A 42 6.95 -19.00 -6.96
C PHE A 42 5.68 -19.46 -6.26
N LEU A 43 4.71 -18.56 -6.19
CA LEU A 43 3.41 -18.83 -5.61
C LEU A 43 2.53 -19.54 -6.63
N THR A 44 1.65 -20.41 -6.14
CA THR A 44 0.53 -20.92 -6.92
C THR A 44 -0.42 -19.78 -7.29
N SER A 45 -1.26 -19.99 -8.30
CA SER A 45 -2.27 -19.01 -8.71
C SER A 45 -3.23 -18.65 -7.56
N LEU A 46 -3.51 -19.60 -6.67
CA LEU A 46 -4.36 -19.39 -5.50
C LEU A 46 -3.66 -18.54 -4.43
N GLU A 47 -2.40 -18.82 -4.12
CA GLU A 47 -1.63 -18.00 -3.17
C GLU A 47 -1.43 -16.58 -3.71
N LEU A 48 -1.21 -16.43 -5.01
CA LEU A 48 -1.07 -15.12 -5.65
C LEU A 48 -2.39 -14.33 -5.58
N SER A 49 -3.53 -14.97 -5.86
CA SER A 49 -4.83 -14.30 -5.78
C SER A 49 -5.18 -13.88 -4.36
N GLN A 50 -4.91 -14.74 -3.37
CA GLN A 50 -5.10 -14.41 -1.95
C GLN A 50 -4.24 -13.22 -1.53
N ARG A 51 -2.96 -13.20 -1.93
CA ARG A 51 -2.06 -12.08 -1.65
C ARG A 51 -2.55 -10.79 -2.29
N LEU A 52 -2.99 -10.84 -3.55
CA LEU A 52 -3.50 -9.66 -4.25
C LEU A 52 -4.76 -9.11 -3.58
N GLU A 53 -5.69 -9.99 -3.18
CA GLU A 53 -6.90 -9.58 -2.47
C GLU A 53 -6.57 -8.96 -1.12
N GLN A 54 -5.66 -9.56 -0.36
CA GLN A 54 -5.23 -9.01 0.93
C GLN A 54 -4.58 -7.62 0.77
N GLU A 55 -3.72 -7.44 -0.22
CA GLU A 55 -3.08 -6.14 -0.48
C GLU A 55 -4.12 -5.10 -0.95
N ARG A 56 -5.10 -5.51 -1.75
CA ARG A 56 -6.20 -4.64 -2.17
C ARG A 56 -7.04 -4.18 -0.98
N LEU A 57 -7.40 -5.08 -0.07
CA LEU A 57 -8.16 -4.73 1.14
C LEU A 57 -7.39 -3.77 2.04
N LYS A 58 -6.07 -3.97 2.21
CA LYS A 58 -5.22 -3.04 2.97
C LYS A 58 -5.16 -1.66 2.30
N ALA A 59 -5.02 -1.61 0.98
CA ALA A 59 -4.98 -0.36 0.23
C ALA A 59 -6.32 0.40 0.35
N GLU A 60 -7.44 -0.31 0.26
CA GLU A 60 -8.77 0.28 0.44
C GLU A 60 -8.98 0.82 1.86
N GLN A 61 -8.57 0.05 2.88
CA GLN A 61 -8.61 0.49 4.27
C GLN A 61 -7.75 1.73 4.51
N ALA A 62 -6.53 1.77 3.96
CA ALA A 62 -5.65 2.93 4.06
C ALA A 62 -6.25 4.17 3.36
N SER A 63 -6.87 3.98 2.19
CA SER A 63 -7.56 5.06 1.47
C SER A 63 -8.72 5.63 2.29
N LEU A 64 -9.54 4.76 2.91
CA LEU A 64 -10.67 5.19 3.74
C LEU A 64 -10.20 5.98 4.97
N GLN A 65 -9.11 5.54 5.62
CA GLN A 65 -8.53 6.27 6.74
C GLN A 65 -8.02 7.65 6.33
N LEU A 66 -7.35 7.75 5.18
CA LEU A 66 -6.87 9.03 4.66
C LEU A 66 -8.01 9.99 4.33
N GLU A 67 -9.10 9.47 3.73
CA GLU A 67 -10.29 10.27 3.44
C GLU A 67 -10.95 10.77 4.73
N GLN A 68 -11.07 9.91 5.74
CA GLN A 68 -11.62 10.30 7.04
C GLN A 68 -10.77 11.38 7.73
N GLU A 69 -9.44 11.28 7.65
CA GLU A 69 -8.54 12.28 8.22
C GLU A 69 -8.67 13.61 7.49
N ARG A 70 -8.74 13.60 6.14
CA ARG A 70 -8.98 14.80 5.33
C ARG A 70 -10.30 15.47 5.69
N PHE A 71 -11.37 14.71 5.86
CA PHE A 71 -12.67 15.24 6.24
C PHE A 71 -12.62 15.92 7.62
N LYS A 72 -11.96 15.29 8.60
CA LYS A 72 -11.77 15.90 9.94
C LYS A 72 -10.94 17.18 9.88
N ALA A 73 -9.86 17.18 9.09
CA ALA A 73 -9.02 18.36 8.91
C ALA A 73 -9.80 19.52 8.26
N GLU A 74 -10.65 19.22 7.27
CA GLU A 74 -11.52 20.21 6.63
C GLU A 74 -12.59 20.75 7.59
N GLN A 75 -13.20 19.89 8.42
CA GLN A 75 -14.13 20.36 9.44
C GLN A 75 -13.45 21.27 10.47
N ALA A 76 -12.24 20.92 10.91
CA ALA A 76 -11.48 21.73 11.86
C ALA A 76 -11.08 23.08 11.24
N SER A 77 -10.68 23.12 9.97
CA SER A 77 -10.36 24.38 9.29
C SER A 77 -11.59 25.28 9.13
N LEU A 78 -12.74 24.71 8.77
CA LEU A 78 -14.00 25.44 8.70
C LEU A 78 -14.43 26.02 10.05
N GLN A 79 -14.28 25.27 11.14
CA GLN A 79 -14.57 25.77 12.48
C GLN A 79 -13.65 26.92 12.87
N LEU A 80 -12.35 26.77 12.65
CA LEU A 80 -11.37 27.81 12.92
C LEU A 80 -11.66 29.08 12.12
N GLU A 81 -12.02 28.95 10.84
CA GLU A 81 -12.40 30.08 10.00
C GLU A 81 -13.65 30.78 10.51
N GLN A 82 -14.69 30.03 10.91
CA GLN A 82 -15.88 30.62 11.51
C GLN A 82 -15.59 31.35 12.83
N GLU A 83 -14.75 30.80 13.69
CA GLU A 83 -14.34 31.44 14.93
C GLU A 83 -13.56 32.73 14.66
N ARG A 84 -12.64 32.72 13.69
CA ARG A 84 -11.91 33.91 13.26
C ARG A 84 -12.85 35.00 12.74
N LEU A 85 -13.82 34.65 11.89
CA LEU A 85 -14.81 35.60 11.38
C LEU A 85 -15.70 36.18 12.50
N LYS A 86 -16.08 35.37 13.49
CA LYS A 86 -16.85 35.85 14.65
C LYS A 86 -16.01 36.79 15.52
N ALA A 87 -14.76 36.42 15.79
CA ALA A 87 -13.84 37.25 16.56
C ALA A 87 -13.56 38.59 15.86
N GLU A 88 -13.37 38.58 14.55
CA GLU A 88 -13.17 39.79 13.75
C GLU A 88 -14.38 40.73 13.81
N ARG A 89 -15.60 40.20 13.62
CA ARG A 89 -16.85 41.00 13.75
C ARG A 89 -17.03 41.58 15.14
N LEU A 90 -16.68 40.83 16.18
CA LEU A 90 -16.77 41.30 17.56
C LEU A 90 -15.74 42.42 17.81
N ALA A 91 -14.51 42.24 17.33
CA ALA A 91 -13.47 43.26 17.41
C ALA A 91 -13.88 44.54 16.67
N GLU A 92 -14.45 44.44 15.47
CA GLU A 92 -15.01 45.59 14.74
C GLU A 92 -16.13 46.27 15.51
N TYR A 93 -17.04 45.52 16.12
CA TYR A 93 -18.11 46.08 16.95
C TYR A 93 -17.56 46.84 18.16
N ILE A 94 -16.59 46.27 18.88
CA ILE A 94 -15.94 46.92 20.04
C ILE A 94 -15.21 48.20 19.60
N ARG A 95 -14.49 48.17 18.47
CA ARG A 95 -13.85 49.35 17.88
C ARG A 95 -14.87 50.43 17.52
N SER A 96 -16.04 50.06 17.02
CA SER A 96 -17.12 51.02 16.73
C SER A 96 -17.67 51.73 17.97
N LEU A 97 -17.54 51.11 19.15
CA LEU A 97 -17.88 51.70 20.45
C LEU A 97 -16.76 52.59 21.03
N GLY A 98 -15.65 52.76 20.31
CA GLY A 98 -14.50 53.57 20.71
C GLY A 98 -13.56 52.90 21.71
N ILE A 99 -13.64 51.57 21.85
CA ILE A 99 -12.79 50.76 22.74
C ILE A 99 -11.81 49.98 21.85
N ASP A 100 -10.53 49.95 22.21
CA ASP A 100 -9.53 49.19 21.45
C ASP A 100 -9.48 47.73 21.97
N PRO A 101 -9.91 46.73 21.15
CA PRO A 101 -10.04 45.35 21.59
C PRO A 101 -8.69 44.67 21.87
N ASP A 102 -7.56 45.22 21.41
CA ASP A 102 -6.21 44.70 21.70
C ASP A 102 -5.66 45.21 23.05
N THR A 103 -6.38 46.08 23.74
CA THR A 103 -5.98 46.69 25.03
C THR A 103 -6.78 46.21 26.24
N LEU A 104 -7.73 45.30 26.04
CA LEU A 104 -8.51 44.61 27.09
C LEU A 104 -7.77 43.35 27.58
#